data_AF-A0A0C2NF08-F1
#
_entry.id   AF-A0A0C2NF08-F1
#
_cell.length_a   1.000
_cell.length_b   1.000
_cell.length_c   1.000
_cell.angle_alpha   90.00
_cell.angle_beta   90.00
_cell.angle_gamma   90.00
#
_symmetry.space_group_name_H-M   'P 1'
#
loop_
_entity.id
_entity.type
_entity.pdbx_description
1 polymer ?
#
loop_
_entity_poly.entity_id
_entity_poly.type
_entity_poly.pdbx_seq_one_letter_code
_entity_poly.pdbx_strand_id
1 'polypeptide(L)'
;MSRIQILDSDGIQQALDSYINHSQCTSIEIQMEAIKNAIWILWHQYNLKADREFIENFPNEVYEEFQNMSDGETNVYLYQEKKILFFDVFTFIFRNNNLLSDSKAKSFIELFLKFIKTRNDSVVYNSIQLIQSLEFCIKHESNKVLFINENGMFNIYYYLYDVMVRLRKRFWALCESIYDLNMSHRSSLIPAKLSESLSQIMSKFCTEQEIKCMRLLIIVLYMLRRFKLLNEIEIDSNQFYNTTDLIYKKKAQNVKNYTFFNDLSKIWINFLNGSRYKLEIDTIPKLMCFVAIFSNHLSNKLKSIIQSGRKLEVTVNVKKWLYIIYFGLMAYPIIGEVEKKFACPRLKNLHFSLQDYIQKYCLEDFTIENQFIFLQYYIKSHVSLSIPISSKEDTVFEGFLQKLELYPSLSNIFNN
;
A
#
# COMPACT_ATOMS: atom_id res chain seq x y z
N MET A 1 3.77 -4.37 -41.01
CA MET A 1 2.37 -4.58 -40.58
C MET A 1 1.77 -5.65 -41.47
N SER A 2 1.81 -6.90 -41.02
CA SER A 2 1.11 -8.02 -41.66
C SER A 2 -0.39 -7.76 -41.57
N ARG A 3 -1.15 -7.96 -42.65
CA ARG A 3 -2.62 -7.88 -42.60
C ARG A 3 -3.12 -8.93 -41.61
N ILE A 4 -3.91 -8.51 -40.63
CA ILE A 4 -4.59 -9.42 -39.69
C ILE A 4 -5.56 -10.26 -40.55
N GLN A 5 -5.24 -11.53 -40.78
CA GLN A 5 -6.16 -12.47 -41.40
C GLN A 5 -7.09 -13.00 -40.31
N ILE A 6 -8.38 -12.68 -40.42
CA ILE A 6 -9.41 -13.34 -39.64
C ILE A 6 -9.62 -14.71 -40.29
N LEU A 7 -9.23 -15.77 -39.58
CA LEU A 7 -9.48 -17.14 -40.03
C LEU A 7 -10.96 -17.48 -39.83
N ASP A 8 -11.47 -18.34 -40.70
CA ASP A 8 -12.75 -19.00 -40.49
C ASP A 8 -12.63 -20.12 -39.45
N SER A 9 -13.75 -20.77 -39.14
CA SER A 9 -13.77 -21.86 -38.16
C SER A 9 -12.87 -23.03 -38.55
N ASP A 10 -12.76 -23.31 -39.86
CA ASP A 10 -11.98 -24.44 -40.36
C ASP A 10 -10.47 -24.17 -40.24
N GLY A 11 -10.03 -22.94 -40.56
CA GLY A 11 -8.65 -22.52 -40.37
C GLY A 11 -8.23 -22.53 -38.90
N ILE A 12 -9.12 -22.16 -37.98
CA ILE A 12 -8.86 -22.25 -36.53
C ILE A 12 -8.69 -23.72 -36.11
N GLN A 13 -9.57 -24.61 -36.56
CA GLN A 13 -9.50 -26.04 -36.20
C GLN A 13 -8.23 -26.69 -36.77
N GLN A 14 -7.86 -26.41 -38.02
CA GLN A 14 -6.62 -26.92 -38.61
C GLN A 14 -5.37 -26.47 -37.83
N ALA A 15 -5.34 -25.22 -37.37
CA ALA A 15 -4.25 -24.71 -36.55
C ALA A 15 -4.18 -25.41 -35.19
N LEU A 16 -5.33 -25.67 -34.56
CA LEU A 16 -5.41 -26.41 -33.29
C LEU A 16 -4.99 -27.87 -33.45
N ASP A 17 -5.46 -28.56 -34.48
CA ASP A 17 -5.08 -29.95 -34.76
C ASP A 17 -3.56 -30.07 -34.98
N SER A 18 -2.98 -29.11 -35.71
CA SER A 18 -1.53 -29.03 -35.88
C SER A 18 -0.81 -28.80 -34.55
N TYR A 19 -1.27 -27.86 -33.73
CA TYR A 19 -0.70 -27.61 -32.41
C TYR A 19 -0.77 -28.85 -31.52
N ILE A 20 -1.92 -29.52 -31.46
CA ILE A 20 -2.14 -30.72 -30.64
C ILE A 20 -1.19 -31.84 -31.08
N ASN A 21 -1.09 -32.10 -32.39
CA ASN A 21 -0.20 -33.15 -32.90
C ASN A 21 1.28 -32.88 -32.54
N HIS A 22 1.74 -31.64 -32.69
CA HIS A 22 3.13 -31.29 -32.40
C HIS A 22 3.41 -31.12 -30.89
N SER A 23 2.39 -30.80 -30.09
CA SER A 23 2.49 -30.73 -28.61
C SER A 23 2.82 -32.08 -27.97
N GLN A 24 2.53 -33.17 -28.68
CA GLN A 24 2.79 -34.55 -28.25
C GLN A 24 4.14 -35.11 -28.73
N CYS A 25 4.92 -34.33 -29.50
CA CYS A 25 6.26 -34.75 -29.92
C CYS A 25 7.23 -34.75 -28.74
N THR A 26 8.20 -35.68 -28.73
CA THR A 26 9.21 -35.79 -27.65
C THR A 26 10.32 -34.75 -27.71
N SER A 27 10.39 -33.94 -28.77
CA SER A 27 11.39 -32.86 -28.90
C SER A 27 10.81 -31.56 -28.39
N ILE A 28 11.50 -30.98 -27.39
CA ILE A 28 11.07 -29.73 -26.77
C ILE A 28 11.11 -28.56 -27.76
N GLU A 29 12.04 -28.58 -28.72
CA GLU A 29 12.13 -27.57 -29.77
C GLU A 29 10.89 -27.57 -30.66
N ILE A 30 10.40 -28.76 -31.03
CA ILE A 30 9.16 -28.93 -31.82
C ILE A 30 7.95 -28.43 -31.02
N GLN A 31 7.87 -28.77 -29.73
CA GLN A 31 6.80 -28.30 -28.86
C GLN A 31 6.81 -26.77 -28.70
N MET A 32 7.98 -26.17 -28.47
CA MET A 32 8.14 -24.71 -28.36
C MET A 32 7.73 -24.00 -29.65
N GLU A 33 8.09 -24.55 -30.81
CA GLU A 33 7.71 -24.00 -32.11
C GLU A 33 6.20 -24.14 -32.36
N ALA A 34 5.60 -25.26 -31.97
CA ALA A 34 4.15 -25.45 -32.01
C ALA A 34 3.40 -24.39 -31.18
N ILE A 35 3.89 -24.10 -29.96
CA ILE A 35 3.33 -23.05 -29.09
C ILE A 35 3.42 -21.69 -29.77
N LYS A 36 4.58 -21.30 -30.31
CA LYS A 36 4.75 -20.01 -31.01
C LYS A 36 3.80 -19.87 -32.18
N ASN A 37 3.67 -20.92 -33.00
CA ASN A 37 2.77 -20.93 -34.14
C ASN A 37 1.31 -20.83 -33.71
N ALA A 38 0.89 -21.56 -32.67
CA ALA A 38 -0.44 -21.46 -32.11
C ALA A 38 -0.75 -20.04 -31.59
N ILE A 39 0.17 -19.45 -30.81
CA ILE A 39 0.04 -18.08 -30.30
C ILE A 39 -0.10 -17.10 -31.47
N TRP A 40 0.77 -17.20 -32.49
CA TRP A 40 0.77 -16.30 -33.64
C TRP A 40 -0.55 -16.36 -34.42
N ILE A 41 -1.05 -17.57 -34.71
CA ILE A 41 -2.29 -17.79 -35.45
C ILE A 41 -3.52 -17.32 -34.64
N LEU A 42 -3.57 -17.70 -33.37
CA LEU A 42 -4.74 -17.52 -32.51
C LEU A 42 -4.75 -16.17 -31.78
N TRP A 43 -3.70 -15.35 -31.91
CA TRP A 43 -3.55 -14.10 -31.16
C TRP A 43 -4.78 -13.19 -31.22
N HIS A 44 -5.32 -13.01 -32.42
CA HIS A 44 -6.48 -12.16 -32.70
C HIS A 44 -7.81 -12.93 -32.69
N GLN A 45 -7.78 -14.23 -32.42
CA GLN A 45 -8.96 -15.08 -32.35
C GLN A 45 -9.43 -15.16 -30.89
N TYR A 46 -10.52 -14.47 -30.56
CA TYR A 46 -11.11 -14.49 -29.22
C TYR A 46 -12.09 -15.66 -29.06
N ASN A 47 -11.65 -16.87 -29.41
CA ASN A 47 -12.47 -18.08 -29.42
C ASN A 47 -12.24 -18.88 -28.12
N LEU A 48 -13.28 -19.00 -27.28
CA LEU A 48 -13.22 -19.71 -26.01
C LEU A 48 -12.83 -21.20 -26.17
N LYS A 49 -13.33 -21.87 -27.22
CA LYS A 49 -13.00 -23.28 -27.50
C LYS A 49 -11.51 -23.43 -27.83
N ALA A 50 -10.99 -22.58 -28.73
CA ALA A 50 -9.58 -22.57 -29.10
C ALA A 50 -8.66 -22.27 -27.90
N ASP A 51 -9.04 -21.31 -27.06
CA ASP A 51 -8.28 -20.98 -25.84
C ASP A 51 -8.24 -22.15 -24.84
N ARG A 52 -9.35 -22.90 -24.71
CA ARG A 52 -9.40 -24.10 -23.88
C ARG A 52 -8.55 -25.23 -24.46
N GLU A 53 -8.67 -25.51 -25.76
CA GLU A 53 -7.87 -26.55 -26.40
C GLU A 53 -6.36 -26.25 -26.32
N PHE A 54 -5.97 -24.97 -26.45
CA PHE A 54 -4.59 -24.54 -26.25
C PHE A 54 -4.07 -24.89 -24.85
N ILE A 55 -4.82 -24.53 -23.80
CA ILE A 55 -4.37 -24.75 -22.41
C ILE A 55 -4.43 -26.24 -22.04
N GLU A 56 -5.49 -26.95 -22.41
CA GLU A 56 -5.67 -28.38 -22.11
C GLU A 56 -4.54 -29.21 -22.70
N ASN A 57 -4.15 -28.93 -23.95
CA ASN A 57 -3.08 -29.63 -24.66
C ASN A 57 -1.70 -28.96 -24.52
N PHE A 58 -1.50 -28.05 -23.55
CA PHE A 58 -0.19 -27.45 -23.32
C PHE A 58 0.86 -28.53 -22.96
N PRO A 59 2.01 -28.60 -23.67
CA PRO A 59 3.02 -29.65 -23.49
C PRO A 59 3.59 -29.68 -22.07
N ASN A 60 3.60 -30.86 -21.44
CA ASN A 60 4.09 -31.03 -20.07
C ASN A 60 5.59 -30.75 -19.94
N GLU A 61 6.40 -31.16 -20.92
CA GLU A 61 7.85 -30.98 -20.90
C GLU A 61 8.23 -29.48 -20.95
N VAL A 62 7.57 -28.68 -21.81
CA VAL A 62 7.75 -27.21 -21.81
C VAL A 62 7.27 -26.58 -20.49
N TYR A 63 6.17 -27.09 -19.92
CA TYR A 63 5.66 -26.61 -18.63
C TYR A 63 6.66 -26.89 -17.48
N GLU A 64 7.25 -28.08 -17.44
CA GLU A 64 8.29 -28.45 -16.48
C GLU A 64 9.53 -27.56 -16.62
N GLU A 65 9.94 -27.22 -17.84
CA GLU A 65 11.02 -26.24 -18.04
C GLU A 65 10.66 -24.85 -17.49
N PHE A 66 9.41 -24.40 -17.66
CA PHE A 66 8.95 -23.13 -17.07
C PHE A 66 8.96 -23.20 -15.54
N GLN A 67 8.61 -24.34 -14.96
CA GLN A 67 8.71 -24.59 -13.53
C GLN A 67 10.17 -24.53 -13.07
N ASN A 68 11.08 -25.26 -13.71
CA ASN A 68 12.51 -25.29 -13.37
C ASN A 68 13.14 -23.88 -13.41
N MET A 69 12.84 -23.10 -14.46
CA MET A 69 13.28 -21.71 -14.53
C MET A 69 12.70 -20.84 -13.42
N SER A 70 11.43 -21.04 -13.06
CA SER A 70 10.78 -20.33 -11.96
C SER A 70 11.37 -20.69 -10.59
N ASP A 71 11.96 -21.88 -10.48
CA ASP A 71 12.64 -22.39 -9.29
C ASP A 71 14.08 -21.85 -9.16
N GLY A 72 14.53 -21.06 -10.13
CA GLY A 72 15.82 -20.38 -10.12
C GLY A 72 16.91 -21.11 -10.89
N GLU A 73 16.58 -22.16 -11.63
CA GLU A 73 17.55 -22.82 -12.51
C GLU A 73 17.89 -21.94 -13.71
N THR A 74 19.12 -21.41 -13.74
CA THR A 74 19.61 -20.56 -14.85
C THR A 74 20.43 -21.33 -15.87
N ASN A 75 20.87 -22.55 -15.56
CA ASN A 75 21.71 -23.38 -16.44
C ASN A 75 20.89 -24.20 -17.46
N VAL A 76 19.64 -23.80 -17.68
CA VAL A 76 18.71 -24.45 -18.58
C VAL A 76 19.12 -24.14 -20.04
N TYR A 77 19.17 -25.18 -20.88
CA TYR A 77 19.41 -25.03 -22.32
C TYR A 77 18.37 -24.10 -22.95
N LEU A 78 18.81 -23.11 -23.73
CA LEU A 78 17.96 -22.07 -24.35
C LEU A 78 17.11 -21.27 -23.36
N TYR A 79 17.69 -20.93 -22.18
CA TYR A 79 17.01 -20.19 -21.13
C TYR A 79 16.35 -18.90 -21.63
N GLN A 80 17.01 -18.13 -22.49
CA GLN A 80 16.48 -16.85 -22.96
C GLN A 80 15.28 -17.02 -23.89
N GLU A 81 15.35 -17.98 -24.81
CA GLU A 81 14.26 -18.33 -25.72
C GLU A 81 13.05 -18.87 -24.95
N LYS A 82 13.29 -19.76 -23.98
CA LYS A 82 12.24 -20.29 -23.08
C LYS A 82 11.61 -19.20 -22.23
N LYS A 83 12.42 -18.27 -21.74
CA LYS A 83 11.94 -17.09 -21.01
C LYS A 83 11.05 -16.22 -21.88
N ILE A 84 11.47 -15.86 -23.10
CA ILE A 84 10.62 -15.08 -24.03
C ILE A 84 9.30 -15.81 -24.28
N LEU A 85 9.38 -17.11 -24.61
CA LEU A 85 8.21 -17.95 -24.84
C LEU A 85 7.28 -17.99 -23.62
N PHE A 86 7.82 -18.07 -22.41
CA PHE A 86 7.04 -18.06 -21.18
C PHE A 86 6.22 -16.76 -21.03
N PHE A 87 6.83 -15.60 -21.28
CA PHE A 87 6.10 -14.33 -21.26
C PHE A 87 5.07 -14.25 -22.39
N ASP A 88 5.35 -14.77 -23.58
CA ASP A 88 4.41 -14.81 -24.69
C ASP A 88 3.21 -15.71 -24.38
N VAL A 89 3.43 -16.88 -23.78
CA VAL A 89 2.40 -17.80 -23.30
C VAL A 89 1.53 -17.13 -22.23
N PHE A 90 2.14 -16.53 -21.22
CA PHE A 90 1.39 -15.81 -20.18
C PHE A 90 0.53 -14.68 -20.77
N THR A 91 1.13 -13.89 -21.66
CA THR A 91 0.44 -12.78 -22.35
C THR A 91 -0.71 -13.30 -23.21
N PHE A 92 -0.51 -14.41 -23.91
CA PHE A 92 -1.55 -15.05 -24.73
C PHE A 92 -2.72 -15.59 -23.90
N ILE A 93 -2.44 -16.32 -22.82
CA ILE A 93 -3.46 -16.90 -21.92
C ILE A 93 -4.37 -15.79 -21.36
N PHE A 94 -3.77 -14.66 -20.98
CA PHE A 94 -4.48 -13.54 -20.37
C PHE A 94 -4.73 -12.37 -21.33
N ARG A 95 -4.76 -12.60 -22.65
CA ARG A 95 -5.09 -11.53 -23.62
C ARG A 95 -6.56 -11.14 -23.63
N ASN A 96 -7.43 -11.97 -23.04
CA ASN A 96 -8.88 -11.80 -22.98
C ASN A 96 -9.45 -12.43 -21.68
N ASN A 97 -10.78 -12.55 -21.57
CA ASN A 97 -11.46 -13.05 -20.35
C ASN A 97 -11.73 -14.58 -20.33
N ASN A 98 -11.38 -15.33 -21.38
CA ASN A 98 -11.85 -16.70 -21.61
C ASN A 98 -11.34 -17.72 -20.59
N LEU A 99 -10.11 -17.54 -20.09
CA LEU A 99 -9.42 -18.50 -19.22
C LEU A 99 -9.25 -18.02 -17.77
N LEU A 100 -9.96 -16.96 -17.35
CA LEU A 100 -9.73 -16.35 -16.03
C LEU A 100 -10.02 -17.25 -14.84
N SER A 101 -10.95 -18.21 -14.99
CA SER A 101 -11.32 -19.19 -13.97
C SER A 101 -10.74 -20.58 -14.21
N ASP A 102 -9.94 -20.74 -15.28
CA ASP A 102 -9.36 -22.03 -15.62
C ASP A 102 -8.23 -22.42 -14.65
N SER A 103 -8.27 -23.66 -14.17
CA SER A 103 -7.33 -24.13 -13.15
C SER A 103 -5.90 -24.26 -13.67
N LYS A 104 -5.72 -24.66 -14.93
CA LYS A 104 -4.40 -24.78 -15.56
C LYS A 104 -3.85 -23.40 -15.90
N ALA A 105 -4.68 -22.48 -16.40
CA ALA A 105 -4.30 -21.06 -16.58
C ALA A 105 -3.86 -20.41 -15.26
N LYS A 106 -4.54 -20.71 -14.15
CA LYS A 106 -4.13 -20.23 -12.81
C LYS A 106 -2.72 -20.70 -12.43
N SER A 107 -2.32 -21.92 -12.78
CA SER A 107 -0.96 -22.42 -12.52
C SER A 107 0.12 -21.59 -13.25
N PHE A 108 -0.18 -21.02 -14.42
CA PHE A 108 0.72 -20.08 -15.10
C PHE A 108 0.87 -18.75 -14.36
N ILE A 109 -0.13 -18.32 -13.59
CA ILE A 109 -0.01 -17.15 -12.70
C ILE A 109 0.97 -17.46 -11.57
N GLU A 110 0.87 -18.64 -10.97
CA GLU A 110 1.75 -19.08 -9.89
C GLU A 110 3.20 -19.20 -10.37
N LEU A 111 3.42 -19.83 -11.54
CA LEU A 111 4.71 -19.84 -12.23
C LEU A 111 5.23 -18.43 -12.47
N PHE A 112 4.38 -17.55 -13.03
CA PHE A 112 4.77 -16.18 -13.36
C PHE A 112 5.22 -15.41 -12.11
N LEU A 113 4.45 -15.50 -11.03
CA LEU A 113 4.74 -14.83 -9.76
C LEU A 113 6.01 -15.37 -9.11
N LYS A 114 6.31 -16.66 -9.26
CA LYS A 114 7.55 -17.26 -8.77
C LYS A 114 8.74 -16.80 -9.62
N PHE A 115 8.59 -16.85 -10.94
CA PHE A 115 9.62 -16.46 -11.91
C PHE A 115 10.12 -15.02 -11.71
N ILE A 116 9.21 -14.04 -11.60
CA ILE A 116 9.56 -12.61 -11.48
C ILE A 116 10.26 -12.23 -10.17
N LYS A 117 10.35 -13.15 -9.18
CA LYS A 117 11.15 -12.93 -7.97
C LYS A 117 12.64 -13.04 -8.24
N THR A 118 13.02 -13.85 -9.24
CA THR A 118 14.42 -13.99 -9.64
C THR A 118 14.80 -12.77 -10.49
N ARG A 119 15.72 -11.95 -9.99
CA ARG A 119 16.21 -10.79 -10.74
C ARG A 119 17.09 -11.31 -11.86
N ASN A 120 16.71 -11.08 -13.10
CA ASN A 120 17.53 -11.42 -14.25
C ASN A 120 17.50 -10.27 -15.25
N ASP A 121 18.62 -9.55 -15.30
CA ASP A 121 18.81 -8.37 -16.12
C ASP A 121 18.79 -8.77 -17.60
N SER A 122 18.18 -7.92 -18.44
CA SER A 122 18.28 -7.91 -19.91
C SER A 122 17.43 -8.90 -20.73
N VAL A 123 16.08 -8.75 -20.77
CA VAL A 123 15.29 -9.36 -21.87
C VAL A 123 14.30 -8.40 -22.50
N VAL A 124 14.25 -8.47 -23.83
CA VAL A 124 13.33 -7.75 -24.71
C VAL A 124 12.08 -8.60 -24.89
N TYR A 125 11.06 -8.38 -24.05
CA TYR A 125 9.69 -8.81 -24.32
C TYR A 125 8.77 -7.59 -24.37
N ASN A 126 7.56 -7.75 -24.91
CA ASN A 126 6.62 -6.66 -25.04
C ASN A 126 5.94 -6.33 -23.70
N SER A 127 6.62 -5.53 -22.89
CA SER A 127 6.12 -5.06 -21.58
C SER A 127 4.75 -4.36 -21.64
N ILE A 128 4.38 -3.73 -22.76
CA ILE A 128 3.06 -3.10 -22.91
C ILE A 128 1.97 -4.18 -22.96
N GLN A 129 2.17 -5.22 -23.77
CA GLN A 129 1.24 -6.34 -23.88
C GLN A 129 1.17 -7.15 -22.57
N LEU A 130 2.29 -7.31 -21.88
CA LEU A 130 2.31 -7.96 -20.57
C LEU A 130 1.44 -7.20 -19.56
N ILE A 131 1.59 -5.87 -19.44
CA ILE A 131 0.75 -5.07 -18.54
C ILE A 131 -0.73 -5.15 -18.94
N GLN A 132 -1.05 -5.12 -20.24
CA GLN A 132 -2.43 -5.29 -20.70
C GLN A 132 -2.99 -6.67 -20.31
N SER A 133 -2.20 -7.72 -20.45
CA SER A 133 -2.61 -9.07 -20.09
C SER A 133 -2.80 -9.23 -18.58
N LEU A 134 -1.96 -8.57 -17.78
CA LEU A 134 -2.16 -8.45 -16.33
C LEU A 134 -3.49 -7.73 -16.00
N GLU A 135 -3.85 -6.65 -16.72
CA GLU A 135 -5.13 -5.95 -16.55
C GLU A 135 -6.34 -6.87 -16.79
N PHE A 136 -6.25 -7.80 -17.75
CA PHE A 136 -7.26 -8.84 -17.97
C PHE A 136 -7.22 -9.91 -16.87
N CYS A 137 -6.04 -10.43 -16.54
CA CYS A 137 -5.81 -11.46 -15.53
C CYS A 137 -6.46 -11.10 -14.18
N ILE A 138 -6.31 -9.84 -13.75
CA ILE A 138 -6.81 -9.38 -12.44
C ILE A 138 -8.31 -9.06 -12.42
N LYS A 139 -9.04 -9.18 -13.54
CA LYS A 139 -10.51 -9.01 -13.53
C LYS A 139 -11.19 -10.09 -12.68
N HIS A 140 -10.54 -11.24 -12.50
CA HIS A 140 -10.99 -12.27 -11.60
C HIS A 140 -10.35 -12.09 -10.21
N GLU A 141 -11.19 -11.90 -9.19
CA GLU A 141 -10.74 -11.55 -7.83
C GLU A 141 -9.80 -12.61 -7.22
N SER A 142 -10.01 -13.90 -7.51
CA SER A 142 -9.11 -14.96 -7.02
C SER A 142 -7.68 -14.82 -7.56
N ASN A 143 -7.51 -14.21 -8.73
CA ASN A 143 -6.18 -13.96 -9.30
C ASN A 143 -5.52 -12.81 -8.54
N LYS A 144 -6.25 -11.73 -8.21
CA LYS A 144 -5.75 -10.64 -7.35
C LYS A 144 -5.20 -11.17 -6.01
N VAL A 145 -5.86 -12.15 -5.41
CA VAL A 145 -5.40 -12.81 -4.18
C VAL A 145 -4.00 -13.42 -4.36
N LEU A 146 -3.73 -14.10 -5.49
CA LEU A 146 -2.39 -14.63 -5.78
C LEU A 146 -1.35 -13.52 -5.86
N PHE A 147 -1.64 -12.44 -6.60
CA PHE A 147 -0.74 -11.28 -6.70
C PHE A 147 -0.46 -10.64 -5.34
N ILE A 148 -1.45 -10.55 -4.46
CA ILE A 148 -1.26 -9.99 -3.12
C ILE A 148 -0.42 -10.93 -2.24
N ASN A 149 -0.75 -12.22 -2.21
CA ASN A 149 -0.05 -13.20 -1.38
C ASN A 149 1.41 -13.40 -1.84
N GLU A 150 1.72 -13.26 -3.13
CA GLU A 150 3.08 -13.44 -3.65
C GLU A 150 3.87 -12.13 -3.78
N ASN A 151 3.39 -11.02 -3.21
CA ASN A 151 3.99 -9.68 -3.38
C ASN A 151 4.18 -9.30 -4.86
N GLY A 152 3.28 -9.75 -5.73
CA GLY A 152 3.44 -9.75 -7.18
C GLY A 152 3.73 -8.36 -7.75
N MET A 153 3.04 -7.32 -7.29
CA MET A 153 3.26 -5.96 -7.81
C MET A 153 4.61 -5.36 -7.42
N PHE A 154 5.16 -5.73 -6.27
CA PHE A 154 6.52 -5.34 -5.89
C PHE A 154 7.53 -6.04 -6.79
N ASN A 155 7.37 -7.35 -7.01
CA ASN A 155 8.26 -8.12 -7.88
C ASN A 155 8.17 -7.65 -9.33
N ILE A 156 6.96 -7.41 -9.87
CA ILE A 156 6.76 -6.85 -11.21
C ILE A 156 7.46 -5.50 -11.35
N TYR A 157 7.34 -4.62 -10.36
CA TYR A 157 7.97 -3.30 -10.40
C TYR A 157 9.49 -3.40 -10.56
N TYR A 158 10.14 -4.26 -9.78
CA TYR A 158 11.59 -4.45 -9.82
C TYR A 158 12.05 -5.24 -11.04
N TYR A 159 11.26 -6.22 -11.47
CA TYR A 159 11.53 -6.99 -12.67
C TYR A 159 11.43 -6.14 -13.94
N LEU A 160 10.52 -5.17 -13.99
CA LEU A 160 10.32 -4.24 -15.11
C LEU A 160 10.99 -2.88 -14.93
N TYR A 161 11.94 -2.74 -14.00
CA TYR A 161 12.43 -1.44 -13.52
C TYR A 161 12.80 -0.46 -14.65
N ASP A 162 13.53 -0.93 -15.67
CA ASP A 162 13.99 -0.10 -16.79
C ASP A 162 12.84 0.40 -17.68
N VAL A 163 11.77 -0.39 -17.83
CA VAL A 163 10.63 -0.07 -18.68
C VAL A 163 9.53 0.67 -17.92
N MET A 164 9.57 0.65 -16.59
CA MET A 164 8.58 1.30 -15.71
C MET A 164 8.45 2.80 -15.93
N VAL A 165 9.46 3.47 -16.50
CA VAL A 165 9.36 4.90 -16.83
C VAL A 165 8.21 5.16 -17.82
N ARG A 166 8.06 4.32 -18.85
CA ARG A 166 7.02 4.46 -19.89
C ARG A 166 5.66 3.95 -19.40
N LEU A 167 5.65 2.94 -18.56
CA LEU A 167 4.44 2.26 -18.10
C LEU A 167 3.88 2.81 -16.78
N ARG A 168 4.54 3.81 -16.19
CA ARG A 168 4.26 4.34 -14.84
C ARG A 168 2.78 4.52 -14.55
N LYS A 169 2.04 5.23 -15.42
CA LYS A 169 0.61 5.53 -15.17
C LYS A 169 -0.23 4.25 -15.12
N ARG A 170 -0.07 3.35 -16.10
CA ARG A 170 -0.80 2.07 -16.16
C ARG A 170 -0.42 1.15 -15.01
N PHE A 171 0.87 1.03 -14.73
CA PHE A 171 1.37 0.20 -13.62
C PHE A 171 0.73 0.59 -12.28
N TRP A 172 0.67 1.89 -11.95
CA TRP A 172 0.06 2.31 -10.69
C TRP A 172 -1.45 2.09 -10.64
N ALA A 173 -2.15 2.27 -11.76
CA ALA A 173 -3.58 1.96 -11.84
C ALA A 173 -3.84 0.45 -11.67
N LEU A 174 -3.02 -0.40 -12.30
CA LEU A 174 -3.06 -1.85 -12.13
C LEU A 174 -2.79 -2.24 -10.66
N CYS A 175 -1.77 -1.64 -10.04
CA CYS A 175 -1.43 -1.88 -8.65
C CYS A 175 -2.60 -1.52 -7.72
N GLU A 176 -3.17 -0.32 -7.86
CA GLU A 176 -4.33 0.10 -7.07
C GLU A 176 -5.53 -0.85 -7.26
N SER A 177 -5.78 -1.31 -8.49
CA SER A 177 -6.86 -2.27 -8.81
C SER A 177 -6.69 -3.64 -8.13
N ILE A 178 -5.45 -4.15 -8.03
CA ILE A 178 -5.16 -5.41 -7.33
C ILE A 178 -5.44 -5.27 -5.83
N TYR A 179 -4.93 -4.19 -5.21
CA TYR A 179 -5.08 -3.97 -3.77
C TYR A 179 -6.47 -3.45 -3.36
N ASP A 180 -7.30 -3.05 -4.33
CA ASP A 180 -8.74 -2.84 -4.15
C ASP A 180 -9.55 -4.15 -4.25
N LEU A 181 -9.00 -5.23 -3.69
CA LEU A 181 -9.63 -6.56 -3.58
C LEU A 181 -10.99 -6.50 -2.86
N ASN A 182 -11.99 -7.25 -3.31
CA ASN A 182 -13.28 -7.31 -2.61
C ASN A 182 -13.13 -7.89 -1.18
N MET A 183 -13.87 -7.31 -0.22
CA MET A 183 -13.88 -7.73 1.18
C MET A 183 -14.26 -9.21 1.37
N SER A 184 -15.04 -9.79 0.44
CA SER A 184 -15.39 -11.23 0.45
C SER A 184 -14.19 -12.16 0.37
N HIS A 185 -13.06 -11.71 -0.19
CA HIS A 185 -11.83 -12.50 -0.34
C HIS A 185 -10.85 -12.32 0.80
N ARG A 186 -11.25 -11.65 1.90
CA ARG A 186 -10.41 -11.44 3.08
C ARG A 186 -9.77 -12.74 3.60
N SER A 187 -10.55 -13.81 3.69
CA SER A 187 -10.12 -15.10 4.24
C SER A 187 -9.10 -15.83 3.35
N SER A 188 -8.98 -15.43 2.09
CA SER A 188 -8.00 -15.99 1.15
C SER A 188 -6.63 -15.32 1.24
N LEU A 189 -6.51 -14.22 2.00
CA LEU A 189 -5.24 -13.57 2.27
C LEU A 189 -4.49 -14.30 3.38
N ILE A 190 -3.18 -14.50 3.19
CA ILE A 190 -2.34 -15.27 4.11
C ILE A 190 -1.49 -14.31 4.95
N PRO A 191 -1.77 -14.13 6.26
CA PRO A 191 -1.08 -13.14 7.10
C PRO A 191 0.44 -13.28 7.13
N ALA A 192 0.97 -14.51 7.14
CA ALA A 192 2.42 -14.75 7.09
C ALA A 192 3.05 -14.17 5.82
N LYS A 193 2.45 -14.43 4.65
CA LYS A 193 2.94 -13.89 3.37
C LYS A 193 2.81 -12.37 3.27
N LEU A 194 1.74 -11.80 3.85
CA LEU A 194 1.57 -10.34 3.93
C LEU A 194 2.64 -9.68 4.80
N SER A 195 3.01 -10.33 5.92
CA SER A 195 4.07 -9.87 6.83
C SER A 195 5.43 -9.88 6.12
N GLU A 196 5.74 -10.97 5.41
CA GLU A 196 6.94 -11.08 4.58
C GLU A 196 6.97 -10.00 3.48
N SER A 197 5.86 -9.83 2.76
CA SER A 197 5.73 -8.84 1.68
C SER A 197 5.99 -7.42 2.17
N LEU A 198 5.42 -7.03 3.32
CA LEU A 198 5.69 -5.73 3.93
C LEU A 198 7.14 -5.57 4.34
N SER A 199 7.73 -6.60 4.95
CA SER A 199 9.13 -6.59 5.38
C SER A 199 10.08 -6.40 4.19
N GLN A 200 9.82 -7.08 3.06
CA GLN A 200 10.55 -6.90 1.81
C GLN A 200 10.44 -5.45 1.29
N ILE A 201 9.22 -4.90 1.22
CA ILE A 201 8.99 -3.53 0.74
C ILE A 201 9.68 -2.50 1.64
N MET A 202 9.55 -2.63 2.97
CA MET A 202 10.16 -1.73 3.95
C MET A 202 11.68 -1.82 3.93
N SER A 203 12.24 -3.02 3.87
CA SER A 203 13.69 -3.25 3.78
C SER A 203 14.27 -2.54 2.57
N LYS A 204 13.65 -2.78 1.39
CA LYS A 204 14.07 -2.16 0.13
C LYS A 204 13.92 -0.64 0.13
N PHE A 205 12.84 -0.12 0.71
CA PHE A 205 12.67 1.32 0.89
C PHE A 205 13.76 1.91 1.81
N CYS A 206 14.09 1.26 2.92
CA CYS A 206 15.12 1.75 3.84
C CYS A 206 16.51 1.77 3.20
N THR A 207 16.85 0.78 2.36
CA THR A 207 18.17 0.67 1.72
C THR A 207 18.33 1.63 0.54
N GLU A 208 17.35 1.70 -0.36
CA GLU A 208 17.48 2.48 -1.61
C GLU A 208 16.79 3.85 -1.53
N GLN A 209 15.96 4.06 -0.51
CA GLN A 209 15.14 5.24 -0.32
C GLN A 209 14.23 5.57 -1.53
N GLU A 210 13.84 4.58 -2.32
CA GLU A 210 13.02 4.79 -3.51
C GLU A 210 11.59 5.25 -3.18
N ILE A 211 11.20 6.43 -3.68
CA ILE A 211 9.83 6.99 -3.49
C ILE A 211 8.74 6.03 -4.01
N LYS A 212 9.07 5.19 -5.00
CA LYS A 212 8.13 4.24 -5.58
C LYS A 212 7.81 3.09 -4.61
N CYS A 213 8.78 2.60 -3.83
CA CYS A 213 8.55 1.63 -2.75
C CYS A 213 7.68 2.20 -1.64
N MET A 214 7.86 3.48 -1.29
CA MET A 214 6.94 4.16 -0.38
C MET A 214 5.50 4.12 -0.89
N ARG A 215 5.27 4.38 -2.17
CA ARG A 215 3.91 4.32 -2.74
C ARG A 215 3.32 2.91 -2.68
N LEU A 216 4.10 1.88 -3.04
CA LEU A 216 3.68 0.48 -2.90
C LEU A 216 3.32 0.15 -1.45
N LEU A 217 4.19 0.50 -0.50
CA LEU A 217 3.97 0.27 0.93
C LEU A 217 2.65 0.87 1.42
N ILE A 218 2.37 2.12 1.03
CA ILE A 218 1.14 2.81 1.40
C ILE A 218 -0.10 2.10 0.84
N ILE A 219 -0.06 1.65 -0.43
CA ILE A 219 -1.16 0.91 -1.05
C ILE A 219 -1.44 -0.40 -0.29
N VAL A 220 -0.38 -1.16 0.03
CA VAL A 220 -0.49 -2.41 0.79
C VAL A 220 -1.06 -2.15 2.19
N LEU A 221 -0.52 -1.17 2.92
CA LEU A 221 -1.01 -0.83 4.27
C LEU A 221 -2.45 -0.32 4.27
N TYR A 222 -2.86 0.42 3.24
CA TYR A 222 -4.24 0.85 3.07
C TYR A 222 -5.19 -0.33 2.89
N MET A 223 -4.80 -1.30 2.05
CA MET A 223 -5.53 -2.56 1.89
C MET A 223 -5.64 -3.30 3.23
N LEU A 224 -4.52 -3.53 3.93
CA LEU A 224 -4.52 -4.22 5.23
C LEU A 224 -5.40 -3.52 6.28
N ARG A 225 -5.40 -2.18 6.28
CA ARG A 225 -6.28 -1.38 7.13
C ARG A 225 -7.75 -1.62 6.81
N ARG A 226 -8.13 -1.58 5.52
CA ARG A 226 -9.50 -1.81 5.04
C ARG A 226 -10.00 -3.21 5.43
N PHE A 227 -9.14 -4.21 5.32
CA PHE A 227 -9.43 -5.59 5.69
C PHE A 227 -9.32 -5.88 7.20
N LYS A 228 -8.94 -4.90 8.02
CA LYS A 228 -8.67 -5.06 9.46
C LYS A 228 -7.63 -6.17 9.75
N LEU A 229 -6.63 -6.31 8.89
CA LEU A 229 -5.57 -7.34 8.98
C LEU A 229 -4.31 -6.84 9.69
N LEU A 230 -4.19 -5.54 9.99
CA LEU A 230 -3.00 -4.97 10.64
C LEU A 230 -2.64 -5.63 11.97
N ASN A 231 -3.63 -6.17 12.69
CA ASN A 231 -3.43 -6.89 13.95
C ASN A 231 -3.16 -8.39 13.76
N GLU A 232 -3.29 -8.92 12.56
CA GLU A 232 -3.10 -10.35 12.26
C GLU A 232 -1.72 -10.66 11.68
N ILE A 233 -1.12 -9.68 11.03
CA ILE A 233 0.24 -9.74 10.49
C ILE A 233 1.27 -9.36 11.55
N GLU A 234 2.55 -9.63 11.26
CA GLU A 234 3.71 -9.19 12.01
C GLU A 234 4.43 -8.08 11.24
N ILE A 235 4.66 -6.95 11.90
CA ILE A 235 5.40 -5.81 11.38
C ILE A 235 6.45 -5.42 12.41
N ASP A 236 7.71 -5.32 11.99
CA ASP A 236 8.74 -4.67 12.81
C ASP A 236 8.37 -3.20 13.00
N SER A 237 7.94 -2.85 14.22
CA SER A 237 7.50 -1.51 14.56
C SER A 237 8.62 -0.47 14.47
N ASN A 238 9.87 -0.87 14.72
CA ASN A 238 11.03 0.02 14.60
C ASN A 238 11.35 0.28 13.13
N GLN A 239 11.33 -0.76 12.30
CA GLN A 239 11.51 -0.60 10.85
C GLN A 239 10.38 0.24 10.23
N PHE A 240 9.14 0.04 10.66
CA PHE A 240 8.00 0.82 10.21
C PHE A 240 8.07 2.28 10.67
N TYR A 241 8.54 2.53 11.90
CA TYR A 241 8.87 3.86 12.39
C TYR A 241 9.94 4.53 11.53
N ASN A 242 11.08 3.87 11.31
CA ASN A 242 12.18 4.40 10.50
C ASN A 242 11.72 4.72 9.08
N THR A 243 10.93 3.84 8.48
CA THR A 243 10.29 4.06 7.19
C THR A 243 9.40 5.31 7.22
N THR A 244 8.54 5.44 8.23
CA THR A 244 7.65 6.59 8.38
C THR A 244 8.44 7.90 8.55
N ASP A 245 9.47 7.90 9.39
CA ASP A 245 10.32 9.07 9.63
C ASP A 245 11.02 9.53 8.34
N LEU A 246 11.58 8.61 7.56
CA LEU A 246 12.16 8.90 6.24
C LEU A 246 11.13 9.52 5.28
N ILE A 247 9.92 8.98 5.24
CA ILE A 247 8.82 9.49 4.41
C ILE A 247 8.51 10.95 4.78
N TYR A 248 8.43 11.24 6.08
CA TYR A 248 8.15 12.57 6.58
C TYR A 248 9.28 13.56 6.31
N LYS A 249 10.53 13.17 6.55
CA LYS A 249 11.74 13.99 6.28
C LYS A 249 11.87 14.33 4.80
N LYS A 250 11.65 13.37 3.89
CA LYS A 250 11.68 13.61 2.43
C LYS A 250 10.61 14.59 1.96
N LYS A 251 9.45 14.64 2.61
CA LYS A 251 8.40 15.60 2.28
C LYS A 251 8.69 17.01 2.78
N ALA A 252 9.35 17.15 3.93
CA ALA A 252 9.75 18.48 4.40
C ALA A 252 10.54 19.25 3.32
N GLN A 253 11.19 18.52 2.41
CA GLN A 253 11.90 19.05 1.25
C GLN A 253 11.03 19.26 -0.01
N ASN A 254 9.89 18.57 -0.14
CA ASN A 254 9.05 18.55 -1.34
C ASN A 254 7.58 18.87 -1.01
N VAL A 255 7.18 20.14 -1.21
CA VAL A 255 5.89 20.74 -0.80
C VAL A 255 4.63 20.13 -1.48
N LYS A 256 4.76 19.09 -2.32
CA LYS A 256 3.59 18.51 -3.00
C LYS A 256 2.67 17.78 -2.01
N ASN A 257 1.39 18.12 -2.06
CA ASN A 257 0.33 17.64 -1.18
C ASN A 257 0.00 16.18 -1.42
N TYR A 258 0.72 15.29 -0.75
CA TYR A 258 0.33 13.90 -0.73
C TYR A 258 -0.79 13.63 0.28
N THR A 259 -1.91 13.10 -0.21
CA THR A 259 -3.08 12.62 0.55
C THR A 259 -2.73 11.49 1.53
N PHE A 260 -1.62 10.78 1.29
CA PHE A 260 -1.26 9.58 2.05
C PHE A 260 -1.00 9.82 3.54
N PHE A 261 -0.66 11.03 3.99
CA PHE A 261 -0.39 11.25 5.43
C PHE A 261 -1.61 11.03 6.31
N ASN A 262 -2.80 11.30 5.75
CA ASN A 262 -4.04 11.03 6.44
C ASN A 262 -4.27 9.53 6.54
N ASP A 263 -3.79 8.76 5.57
CA ASP A 263 -3.84 7.30 5.63
C ASP A 263 -2.79 6.73 6.57
N LEU A 264 -1.56 7.25 6.53
CA LEU A 264 -0.47 6.84 7.40
C LEU A 264 -0.80 7.09 8.87
N SER A 265 -1.44 8.22 9.20
CA SER A 265 -1.86 8.48 10.58
C SER A 265 -2.93 7.51 11.06
N LYS A 266 -3.90 7.17 10.21
CA LYS A 266 -4.91 6.14 10.50
C LYS A 266 -4.28 4.75 10.64
N ILE A 267 -3.25 4.43 9.85
CA ILE A 267 -2.51 3.17 9.95
C ILE A 267 -1.79 3.10 11.31
N TRP A 268 -1.03 4.13 11.69
CA TRP A 268 -0.38 4.20 13.00
C TRP A 268 -1.34 4.12 14.17
N ILE A 269 -2.50 4.78 14.07
CA ILE A 269 -3.55 4.70 15.08
C ILE A 269 -4.03 3.27 15.25
N ASN A 270 -4.32 2.57 14.16
CA ASN A 270 -4.73 1.17 14.24
C ASN A 270 -3.63 0.29 14.82
N PHE A 271 -2.37 0.54 14.45
CA PHE A 271 -1.21 -0.18 14.95
C PHE A 271 -1.04 -0.04 16.47
N LEU A 272 -1.13 1.19 16.98
CA LEU A 272 -0.97 1.47 18.42
C LEU A 272 -2.18 1.10 19.27
N ASN A 273 -3.35 0.96 18.65
CA ASN A 273 -4.53 0.40 19.31
C ASN A 273 -4.49 -1.14 19.35
N GLY A 274 -3.65 -1.77 18.53
CA GLY A 274 -3.45 -3.22 18.55
C GLY A 274 -2.70 -3.67 19.80
N SER A 275 -3.08 -4.82 20.36
CA SER A 275 -2.43 -5.38 21.56
C SER A 275 -1.07 -6.01 21.29
N ARG A 276 -0.78 -6.37 20.02
CA ARG A 276 0.44 -7.11 19.65
C ARG A 276 1.70 -6.26 19.65
N TYR A 277 1.57 -4.95 19.47
CA TYR A 277 2.72 -4.09 19.22
C TYR A 277 3.02 -3.20 20.41
N LYS A 278 4.19 -3.42 21.01
CA LYS A 278 4.76 -2.51 22.02
C LYS A 278 5.77 -1.61 21.31
N LEU A 279 5.31 -0.46 20.86
CA LEU A 279 6.23 0.59 20.41
C LEU A 279 6.50 1.54 21.56
N GLU A 280 7.77 1.61 21.96
CA GLU A 280 8.24 2.57 22.96
C GLU A 280 8.66 3.87 22.26
N ILE A 281 8.14 4.99 22.77
CA ILE A 281 8.55 6.35 22.37
C ILE A 281 9.65 6.78 23.34
N ASP A 282 10.85 6.25 23.12
CA ASP A 282 12.02 6.36 23.99
C ASP A 282 12.99 7.48 23.58
N THR A 283 12.74 8.16 22.45
CA THR A 283 13.61 9.22 21.94
C THR A 283 12.81 10.46 21.49
N ILE A 284 13.44 11.63 21.57
CA ILE A 284 12.83 12.90 21.11
C ILE A 284 12.46 12.85 19.61
N PRO A 285 13.31 12.34 18.69
CA PRO A 285 12.91 12.20 17.29
C PRO A 285 11.66 11.32 17.10
N LYS A 286 11.57 10.18 17.80
CA LYS A 286 10.36 9.33 17.77
C LYS A 286 9.15 10.10 18.26
N LEU A 287 9.27 10.78 19.41
CA LEU A 287 8.21 11.62 19.97
C LEU A 287 7.70 12.63 18.94
N MET A 288 8.60 13.35 18.27
CA MET A 288 8.22 14.37 17.29
C MET A 288 7.60 13.82 16.01
N CYS A 289 8.02 12.64 15.58
CA CYS A 289 7.35 11.94 14.50
C CYS A 289 5.89 11.66 14.86
N PHE A 290 5.64 11.10 16.05
CA PHE A 290 4.29 10.81 16.53
C PHE A 290 3.46 12.07 16.78
N VAL A 291 4.06 13.13 17.32
CA VAL A 291 3.43 14.44 17.47
C VAL A 291 2.90 14.93 16.13
N ALA A 292 3.70 14.86 15.07
CA ALA A 292 3.29 15.30 13.75
C ALA A 292 2.19 14.39 13.14
N ILE A 293 2.29 13.08 13.33
CA ILE A 293 1.28 12.10 12.90
C ILE A 293 -0.08 12.40 13.55
N PHE A 294 -0.10 12.51 14.88
CA PHE A 294 -1.34 12.71 15.64
C PHE A 294 -1.89 14.11 15.49
N SER A 295 -1.05 15.14 15.39
CA SER A 295 -1.50 16.50 15.12
C SER A 295 -2.19 16.59 13.78
N ASN A 296 -1.63 15.94 12.75
CA ASN A 296 -2.27 15.85 11.45
C ASN A 296 -3.61 15.10 11.51
N HIS A 297 -3.67 13.98 12.22
CA HIS A 297 -4.92 13.23 12.38
C HIS A 297 -6.01 14.04 13.08
N LEU A 298 -5.70 14.60 14.25
CA LEU A 298 -6.64 15.38 15.06
C LEU A 298 -7.10 16.63 14.34
N SER A 299 -6.22 17.35 13.64
CA SER A 299 -6.59 18.52 12.83
C SER A 299 -7.64 18.17 11.78
N ASN A 300 -7.43 17.07 11.03
CA ASN A 300 -8.40 16.62 10.03
C ASN A 300 -9.72 16.14 10.66
N LYS A 301 -9.64 15.45 11.81
CA LYS A 301 -10.82 15.00 12.55
C LYS A 301 -11.66 16.19 13.00
N LEU A 302 -11.04 17.22 13.58
CA LEU A 302 -11.71 18.45 14.02
C LEU A 302 -12.39 19.17 12.84
N LYS A 303 -11.68 19.35 11.72
CA LYS A 303 -12.25 19.96 10.50
C LYS A 303 -13.49 19.21 10.00
N SER A 304 -13.43 17.89 9.93
CA SER A 304 -14.56 17.05 9.51
C SER A 304 -15.75 17.16 10.49
N ILE A 305 -15.48 17.18 11.78
CA ILE A 305 -16.51 17.34 12.83
C ILE A 305 -17.21 18.69 12.70
N ILE A 306 -16.43 19.78 12.58
CA ILE A 306 -16.93 21.15 12.37
C ILE A 306 -17.83 21.20 11.13
N GLN A 307 -17.40 20.64 10.00
CA GLN A 307 -18.17 20.61 8.75
C GLN A 307 -19.48 19.82 8.91
N SER A 308 -19.46 18.71 9.63
CA SER A 308 -20.63 17.86 9.86
C SER A 308 -21.60 18.39 10.93
N GLY A 309 -21.24 19.44 11.67
CA GLY A 309 -22.04 19.97 12.77
C GLY A 309 -22.04 19.11 14.04
N ARG A 310 -21.27 18.00 14.07
CA ARG A 310 -21.20 17.09 15.22
C ARG A 310 -20.32 17.65 16.33
N LYS A 311 -20.49 17.16 17.57
CA LYS A 311 -19.54 17.41 18.67
C LYS A 311 -18.42 16.37 18.65
N LEU A 312 -17.22 16.75 19.08
CA LEU A 312 -16.10 15.82 19.22
C LEU A 312 -16.34 14.90 20.41
N GLU A 313 -16.21 13.60 20.19
CA GLU A 313 -16.16 12.62 21.27
C GLU A 313 -14.70 12.40 21.72
N VAL A 314 -14.42 12.70 22.99
CA VAL A 314 -13.09 12.56 23.59
C VAL A 314 -12.92 11.15 24.13
N THR A 315 -12.48 10.25 23.25
CA THR A 315 -12.19 8.86 23.62
C THR A 315 -10.84 8.75 24.32
N VAL A 316 -10.60 7.60 24.97
CA VAL A 316 -9.29 7.28 25.60
C VAL A 316 -8.12 7.47 24.62
N ASN A 317 -8.32 7.14 23.35
CA ASN A 317 -7.27 7.30 22.33
C ASN A 317 -7.02 8.76 21.99
N VAL A 318 -8.06 9.60 21.91
CA VAL A 318 -7.90 11.05 21.73
C VAL A 318 -7.09 11.64 22.88
N LYS A 319 -7.38 11.25 24.13
CA LYS A 319 -6.60 11.67 25.30
C LYS A 319 -5.12 11.27 25.18
N LYS A 320 -4.83 10.00 24.87
CA LYS A 320 -3.46 9.51 24.67
C LYS A 320 -2.70 10.31 23.60
N TRP A 321 -3.35 10.61 22.47
CA TRP A 321 -2.74 11.41 21.41
C TRP A 321 -2.46 12.84 21.85
N LEU A 322 -3.39 13.47 22.58
CA LEU A 322 -3.20 14.81 23.14
C LEU A 322 -2.05 14.84 24.15
N TYR A 323 -1.88 13.81 24.97
CA TYR A 323 -0.73 13.70 25.87
C TYR A 323 0.60 13.57 25.12
N ILE A 324 0.67 12.72 24.08
CA ILE A 324 1.87 12.61 23.24
C ILE A 324 2.21 13.97 22.59
N ILE A 325 1.20 14.68 22.09
CA ILE A 325 1.37 16.00 21.51
C ILE A 325 1.83 17.01 22.57
N TYR A 326 1.25 17.00 23.77
CA TYR A 326 1.64 17.84 24.89
C TYR A 326 3.09 17.60 25.30
N PHE A 327 3.52 16.35 25.45
CA PHE A 327 4.93 16.02 25.72
C PHE A 327 5.86 16.49 24.60
N GLY A 328 5.44 16.39 23.34
CA GLY A 328 6.18 16.96 22.21
C GLY A 328 6.32 18.47 22.31
N LEU A 329 5.26 19.19 22.71
CA LEU A 329 5.32 20.63 22.93
C LEU A 329 6.21 21.00 24.13
N MET A 330 6.24 20.17 25.19
CA MET A 330 7.17 20.32 26.31
C MET A 330 8.62 20.15 25.89
N ALA A 331 8.90 19.14 25.05
CA ALA A 331 10.22 18.91 24.50
C ALA A 331 10.63 19.97 23.46
N TYR A 332 9.67 20.66 22.81
CA TYR A 332 9.87 21.55 21.66
C TYR A 332 11.08 22.51 21.75
N PRO A 333 11.40 23.13 22.90
CA PRO A 333 12.56 24.01 23.02
C PRO A 333 13.93 23.34 22.78
N ILE A 334 14.06 22.05 23.13
CA ILE A 334 15.32 21.31 23.05
C ILE A 334 15.46 20.47 21.77
N ILE A 335 14.52 20.61 20.83
CA ILE A 335 14.45 19.80 19.62
C ILE A 335 15.33 20.39 18.51
N GLY A 336 15.92 19.52 17.70
CA GLY A 336 16.65 19.91 16.50
C GLY A 336 15.79 20.65 15.47
N GLU A 337 16.43 21.47 14.65
CA GLU A 337 15.76 22.26 13.61
C GLU A 337 15.08 21.39 12.53
N VAL A 338 15.61 20.19 12.28
CA VAL A 338 15.02 19.26 11.29
C VAL A 338 13.66 18.78 11.74
N GLU A 339 13.54 18.32 12.98
CA GLU A 339 12.30 17.86 13.58
C GLU A 339 11.31 19.02 13.74
N LYS A 340 11.77 20.22 14.12
CA LYS A 340 10.92 21.43 14.18
C LYS A 340 10.32 21.79 12.83
N LYS A 341 11.14 21.85 11.77
CA LYS A 341 10.66 22.12 10.39
C LYS A 341 9.54 21.18 9.98
N PHE A 342 9.61 19.95 10.44
CA PHE A 342 8.64 18.93 10.13
C PHE A 342 7.37 18.99 11.00
N ALA A 343 7.50 19.06 12.32
CA ALA A 343 6.37 18.98 13.25
C ALA A 343 5.61 20.31 13.40
N CYS A 344 6.30 21.46 13.34
CA CYS A 344 5.72 22.78 13.58
C CYS A 344 4.51 23.09 12.68
N PRO A 345 4.54 22.86 11.35
CA PRO A 345 3.37 23.09 10.50
C PRO A 345 2.16 22.25 10.91
N ARG A 346 2.37 21.02 11.40
CA ARG A 346 1.29 20.12 11.83
C ARG A 346 0.70 20.54 13.17
N LEU A 347 1.56 20.97 14.09
CA LEU A 347 1.17 21.52 15.38
C LEU A 347 0.36 22.82 15.22
N LYS A 348 0.81 23.74 14.36
CA LYS A 348 0.06 24.97 14.03
C LYS A 348 -1.29 24.67 13.40
N ASN A 349 -1.34 23.71 12.45
CA ASN A 349 -2.62 23.29 11.87
C ASN A 349 -3.58 22.72 12.91
N LEU A 350 -3.09 21.90 13.85
CA LEU A 350 -3.91 21.42 14.95
C LEU A 350 -4.39 22.56 15.85
N HIS A 351 -3.51 23.49 16.20
CA HIS A 351 -3.84 24.66 17.02
C HIS A 351 -5.02 25.43 16.40
N PHE A 352 -4.91 25.84 15.14
CA PHE A 352 -5.98 26.58 14.46
C PHE A 352 -7.26 25.74 14.31
N SER A 353 -7.14 24.43 14.06
CA SER A 353 -8.33 23.57 13.98
C SER A 353 -9.05 23.43 15.32
N LEU A 354 -8.29 23.47 16.43
CA LEU A 354 -8.86 23.45 17.77
C LEU A 354 -9.46 24.81 18.14
N GLN A 355 -8.81 25.90 17.75
CA GLN A 355 -9.34 27.27 17.86
C GLN A 355 -10.72 27.36 17.18
N ASP A 356 -10.81 26.94 15.91
CA ASP A 356 -12.07 26.91 15.16
C ASP A 356 -13.14 26.06 15.87
N TYR A 357 -12.74 24.94 16.46
CA TYR A 357 -13.64 24.06 17.20
C TYR A 357 -14.17 24.75 18.47
N ILE A 358 -13.29 25.36 19.28
CA ILE A 358 -13.65 26.07 20.52
C ILE A 358 -14.55 27.27 20.23
N GLN A 359 -14.31 27.99 19.13
CA GLN A 359 -15.16 29.11 18.72
C GLN A 359 -16.58 28.66 18.32
N LYS A 360 -16.71 27.43 17.80
CA LYS A 360 -18.00 26.89 17.36
C LYS A 360 -18.73 26.12 18.47
N TYR A 361 -18.01 25.47 19.37
CA TYR A 361 -18.56 24.59 20.40
C TYR A 361 -18.04 24.99 21.78
N CYS A 362 -18.93 25.03 22.76
CA CYS A 362 -18.55 25.36 24.12
C CYS A 362 -17.73 24.21 24.74
N LEU A 363 -16.55 24.51 25.29
CA LEU A 363 -15.75 23.52 26.02
C LEU A 363 -16.47 22.97 27.26
N GLU A 364 -17.45 23.73 27.78
CA GLU A 364 -18.24 23.39 28.95
C GLU A 364 -19.07 22.11 28.78
N ASP A 365 -19.31 21.70 27.53
CA ASP A 365 -20.00 20.45 27.21
C ASP A 365 -19.16 19.19 27.53
N PHE A 366 -17.87 19.35 27.79
CA PHE A 366 -16.97 18.25 28.15
C PHE A 366 -16.90 18.03 29.66
N THR A 367 -16.47 16.84 30.07
CA THR A 367 -16.07 16.61 31.48
C THR A 367 -14.87 17.50 31.84
N ILE A 368 -14.75 17.88 33.11
CA ILE A 368 -13.63 18.73 33.59
C ILE A 368 -12.27 18.15 33.22
N GLU A 369 -12.10 16.82 33.32
CA GLU A 369 -10.87 16.14 32.90
C GLU A 369 -10.56 16.38 31.41
N ASN A 370 -11.57 16.26 30.53
CA ASN A 370 -11.39 16.49 29.10
C ASN A 370 -11.09 17.96 28.79
N GLN A 371 -11.79 18.89 29.45
CA GLN A 371 -11.54 20.32 29.32
C GLN A 371 -10.09 20.65 29.71
N PHE A 372 -9.62 20.09 30.82
CA PHE A 372 -8.26 20.28 31.31
C PHE A 372 -7.21 19.79 30.30
N ILE A 373 -7.39 18.62 29.70
CA ILE A 373 -6.47 18.10 28.66
C ILE A 373 -6.40 19.03 27.45
N PHE A 374 -7.55 19.52 26.96
CA PHE A 374 -7.56 20.48 25.86
C PHE A 374 -6.83 21.77 26.23
N LEU A 375 -7.09 22.29 27.44
CA LEU A 375 -6.47 23.52 27.89
C LEU A 375 -4.95 23.38 28.03
N GLN A 376 -4.47 22.29 28.63
CA GLN A 376 -3.04 21.99 28.76
C GLN A 376 -2.36 21.98 27.39
N TYR A 377 -2.94 21.30 26.41
CA TYR A 377 -2.46 21.33 25.04
C TYR A 377 -2.46 22.75 24.48
N TYR A 378 -3.58 23.47 24.62
CA TYR A 378 -3.79 24.74 23.94
C TYR A 378 -2.87 25.85 24.47
N ILE A 379 -2.77 26.02 25.79
CA ILE A 379 -1.81 26.94 26.43
C ILE A 379 -0.39 26.60 26.00
N LYS A 380 -0.02 25.31 26.08
CA LYS A 380 1.35 24.90 25.73
C LYS A 380 1.65 25.13 24.25
N SER A 381 0.65 25.01 23.37
CA SER A 381 0.80 25.28 21.94
C SER A 381 1.08 26.75 21.66
N HIS A 382 0.43 27.70 22.36
CA HIS A 382 0.74 29.13 22.25
C HIS A 382 2.20 29.43 22.58
N VAL A 383 2.64 28.97 23.77
CA VAL A 383 4.01 29.20 24.25
C VAL A 383 5.05 28.58 23.32
N SER A 384 4.88 27.29 22.98
CA SER A 384 5.92 26.54 22.26
C SER A 384 6.00 26.92 20.78
N LEU A 385 4.88 27.31 20.16
CA LEU A 385 4.81 27.66 18.74
C LEU A 385 4.87 29.17 18.49
N SER A 386 5.01 29.95 19.56
CA SER A 386 4.99 31.42 19.55
C SER A 386 3.73 31.98 18.85
N ILE A 387 2.58 31.38 19.14
CA ILE A 387 1.29 31.86 18.64
C ILE A 387 0.74 32.82 19.70
N PRO A 388 0.47 34.10 19.35
CA PRO A 388 -0.08 35.05 20.31
C PRO A 388 -1.46 34.60 20.78
N ILE A 389 -1.76 34.86 22.05
CA ILE A 389 -3.10 34.64 22.61
C ILE A 389 -3.96 35.83 22.21
N SER A 390 -5.16 35.57 21.70
CA SER A 390 -6.16 36.60 21.42
C SER A 390 -7.01 36.88 22.66
N SER A 391 -7.55 38.09 22.76
CA SER A 391 -8.43 38.48 23.88
C SER A 391 -9.64 37.56 24.05
N LYS A 392 -10.14 36.97 22.96
CA LYS A 392 -11.25 36.03 22.99
C LYS A 392 -10.86 34.69 23.63
N GLU A 393 -9.61 34.27 23.45
CA GLU A 393 -9.05 33.06 24.07
C GLU A 393 -8.75 33.30 25.55
N ASP A 394 -8.26 34.50 25.91
CA ASP A 394 -8.05 34.90 27.31
C ASP A 394 -9.35 34.75 28.11
N THR A 395 -10.48 35.22 27.58
CA THR A 395 -11.79 35.05 28.24
C THR A 395 -12.18 33.58 28.41
N VAL A 396 -11.86 32.72 27.44
CA VAL A 396 -12.13 31.26 27.55
C VAL A 396 -11.25 30.65 28.65
N PHE A 397 -9.99 31.08 28.77
CA PHE A 397 -9.08 30.63 29.81
C PHE A 397 -9.50 31.07 31.20
N GLU A 398 -9.83 32.36 31.37
CA GLU A 398 -10.32 32.90 32.63
C GLU A 398 -11.58 32.18 33.10
N GLY A 399 -12.55 31.99 32.19
CA GLY A 399 -13.79 31.27 32.52
C GLY A 399 -13.55 29.82 32.95
N PHE A 400 -12.56 29.14 32.36
CA PHE A 400 -12.21 27.79 32.78
C PHE A 400 -11.45 27.76 34.12
N LEU A 401 -10.49 28.67 34.34
CA LEU A 401 -9.72 28.76 35.58
C LEU A 401 -10.63 29.08 36.77
N GLN A 402 -11.56 30.02 36.63
CA GLN A 402 -12.58 30.31 37.64
C GLN A 402 -13.43 29.09 37.97
N LYS A 403 -13.76 28.25 36.96
CA LYS A 403 -14.47 27.00 37.21
C LYS A 403 -13.62 26.01 37.98
N LEU A 404 -12.34 25.85 37.65
CA LEU A 404 -11.44 24.95 38.37
C LEU A 404 -11.34 25.27 39.86
N GLU A 405 -11.32 26.56 40.23
CA GLU A 405 -11.32 26.99 41.64
C GLU A 405 -12.56 26.50 42.40
N LEU A 406 -13.70 26.36 41.71
CA LEU A 406 -14.95 25.88 42.28
C LEU A 406 -15.03 24.34 42.39
N TYR A 407 -14.07 23.59 41.84
CA TYR A 407 -14.04 22.13 41.92
C TYR A 407 -13.17 21.64 43.10
N PRO A 408 -13.78 21.11 44.20
CA PRO A 408 -13.05 20.78 45.43
C PRO A 408 -11.98 19.70 45.28
N SER A 409 -12.13 18.82 44.29
CA SER A 409 -11.15 17.75 44.01
C SER A 409 -9.85 18.27 43.38
N LEU A 410 -9.85 19.49 42.84
CA LEU A 410 -8.68 20.12 42.23
C LEU A 410 -8.12 21.27 43.08
N SER A 411 -8.93 21.87 43.95
CA SER A 411 -8.50 22.93 44.87
C SER A 411 -7.43 22.47 45.88
N ASN A 412 -7.37 21.17 46.18
CA ASN A 412 -6.39 20.62 47.15
C ASN A 412 -4.99 20.36 46.56
N ILE A 413 -4.83 20.44 45.23
CA ILE A 413 -3.55 20.19 44.56
C ILE A 413 -2.72 21.48 44.44
N PHE A 414 -3.35 22.66 44.44
CA PHE A 414 -2.68 23.95 44.23
C PHE A 414 -2.45 24.76 45.53
N ASN A 415 -2.90 24.26 46.68
CA ASN A 415 -2.73 24.92 47.99
C ASN A 415 -1.58 24.34 48.84
N ASN A 416 -0.72 23.51 48.24
CA ASN A 416 0.60 23.10 48.76
C ASN A 416 1.66 23.49 47.74
#